data_AF-A0A352RX35-F1
#
_entry.id   AF-A0A352RX35-F1
#
_cell.length_a   1.000
_cell.length_b   1.000
_cell.length_c   1.000
_cell.angle_alpha   90.00
_cell.angle_beta   90.00
_cell.angle_gamma   90.00
#
_symmetry.space_group_name_H-M   'P 1'
#
loop_
_entity.id
_entity.type
_entity.pdbx_description
1 polymer ?
#
loop_
_entity_poly.entity_id
_entity_poly.type
_entity_poly.pdbx_seq_one_letter_code
_entity_poly.pdbx_strand_id
1 'polypeptide(L)'
;LQADLDHRIDLRDIPLVTIDGEDARDFDDAVYCEQVKIGRAKGWRLIVAIADVSHYVRPGTPLDADALDRATSVYFPRRVIPMLPEKLSNGLCSLNPNVDRLCMVCDAVITAKGELKGYQFYPAVMHSAARLTYNEVWSVLSNTKGPEAHKRAELVPHLQNLYELFQVLLKARRARGAIDFDTTETYIVCNAQGKIEQILPRTRNDAHRLIEECMLTANVCAADFLERFKH
;
A
#
# COMPACT_ATOMS: atom_id res chain seq x y z
N LEU A 1 -21.53 -1.88 10.58
CA LEU A 1 -20.25 -1.90 11.30
C LEU A 1 -20.19 -2.99 12.35
N GLN A 2 -20.90 -2.95 13.48
CA GLN A 2 -20.70 -3.95 14.55
C GLN A 2 -20.84 -5.41 14.05
N ALA A 3 -21.85 -5.71 13.23
CA ALA A 3 -22.04 -7.04 12.63
C ALA A 3 -21.00 -7.40 11.54
N ASP A 4 -20.34 -6.39 10.95
CA ASP A 4 -19.32 -6.60 9.90
C ASP A 4 -17.92 -6.83 10.49
N LEU A 5 -17.76 -6.59 11.80
CA LEU A 5 -16.54 -6.85 12.56
C LEU A 5 -16.43 -8.31 13.02
N ASP A 6 -17.55 -9.04 13.00
CA ASP A 6 -17.57 -10.44 13.43
C ASP A 6 -16.60 -11.26 12.56
N HIS A 7 -15.76 -12.08 13.23
CA HIS A 7 -14.70 -12.90 12.61
C HIS A 7 -13.52 -12.15 11.98
N ARG A 8 -13.36 -10.84 12.24
CA ARG A 8 -12.19 -10.07 11.78
C ARG A 8 -11.18 -9.87 12.91
N ILE A 9 -9.90 -9.87 12.53
CA ILE A 9 -8.83 -9.49 13.45
C ILE A 9 -8.85 -7.97 13.66
N ASP A 10 -8.77 -7.53 14.91
CA ASP A 10 -8.69 -6.12 15.25
C ASP A 10 -7.24 -5.64 15.15
N LEU A 11 -6.97 -4.75 14.19
CA LEU A 11 -5.67 -4.10 13.99
C LEU A 11 -5.75 -2.59 14.24
N ARG A 12 -6.81 -2.08 14.87
CA ARG A 12 -7.00 -0.64 15.07
C ARG A 12 -5.93 0.01 15.95
N ASP A 13 -5.27 -0.77 16.80
CA ASP A 13 -4.14 -0.33 17.63
C ASP A 13 -2.78 -0.42 16.91
N ILE A 14 -2.72 -1.00 15.71
CA ILE A 14 -1.51 -1.04 14.90
C ILE A 14 -1.45 0.25 14.06
N PRO A 15 -0.37 1.04 14.10
CA PRO A 15 -0.28 2.31 13.40
C PRO A 15 0.01 2.11 11.90
N LEU A 16 -0.91 1.46 11.20
CA LEU A 16 -0.95 1.32 9.75
C LEU A 16 -1.11 2.69 9.10
N VAL A 17 -0.37 2.93 8.01
CA VAL A 17 -0.40 4.19 7.26
C VAL A 17 -0.63 3.92 5.78
N THR A 18 -1.31 4.83 5.09
CA THR A 18 -1.35 4.86 3.62
C THR A 18 -0.27 5.82 3.11
N ILE A 19 0.37 5.50 1.99
CA ILE A 19 1.43 6.32 1.40
C ILE A 19 1.17 6.41 -0.11
N ASP A 20 0.67 7.56 -0.55
CA ASP A 20 0.11 7.72 -1.89
C ASP A 20 0.60 9.00 -2.57
N GLY A 21 0.17 9.21 -3.81
CA GLY A 21 0.35 10.50 -4.48
C GLY A 21 -0.50 11.60 -3.83
N GLU A 22 -0.06 12.85 -3.97
CA GLU A 22 -0.75 14.03 -3.42
C GLU A 22 -2.23 14.11 -3.84
N ASP A 23 -2.52 13.74 -5.09
CA ASP A 23 -3.83 13.81 -5.72
C ASP A 23 -4.71 12.56 -5.52
N ALA A 24 -4.19 11.51 -4.87
CA ALA A 24 -4.90 10.24 -4.66
C ALA A 24 -6.11 10.40 -3.72
N ARG A 25 -7.19 9.67 -4.01
CA ARG A 25 -8.46 9.71 -3.25
C ARG A 25 -8.96 8.31 -2.84
N ASP A 26 -8.52 7.30 -3.58
CA ASP A 26 -8.70 5.87 -3.43
C ASP A 26 -7.44 5.30 -2.78
N PHE A 27 -7.49 5.06 -1.47
CA PHE A 27 -6.38 4.46 -0.72
C PHE A 27 -6.66 2.96 -0.57
N ASP A 28 -6.07 2.17 -1.46
CA ASP A 28 -6.33 0.73 -1.52
C ASP A 28 -5.43 -0.08 -0.58
N ASP A 29 -4.25 0.45 -0.23
CA ASP A 29 -3.27 -0.23 0.59
C ASP A 29 -2.79 0.61 1.78
N ALA A 30 -2.51 -0.07 2.89
CA ALA A 30 -1.85 0.47 4.06
C ALA A 30 -0.75 -0.47 4.52
N VAL A 31 0.34 0.09 5.05
CA VAL A 31 1.53 -0.66 5.43
C VAL A 31 1.96 -0.38 6.87
N TYR A 32 2.52 -1.41 7.50
CA TYR A 32 3.18 -1.32 8.80
C TYR A 32 4.37 -2.28 8.83
N CYS A 33 5.45 -1.87 9.51
CA CYS A 33 6.62 -2.71 9.68
C CYS A 33 7.23 -2.57 11.07
N GLU A 34 7.62 -3.71 11.64
CA GLU A 34 8.39 -3.79 12.87
C GLU A 34 9.54 -4.80 12.74
N GLN A 35 10.61 -4.56 13.49
CA GLN A 35 11.69 -5.53 13.59
C GLN A 35 11.28 -6.68 14.50
N VAL A 36 11.58 -7.90 14.08
CA VAL A 36 11.34 -9.12 14.86
C VAL A 36 12.59 -9.98 14.94
N LYS A 37 12.60 -10.96 15.84
CA LYS A 37 13.65 -11.97 15.92
C LYS A 37 13.20 -13.27 15.24
N ILE A 38 14.02 -13.77 14.34
CA ILE A 38 13.86 -15.10 13.73
C ILE A 38 14.97 -15.99 14.31
N GLY A 39 14.64 -16.72 15.37
CA GLY A 39 15.64 -17.41 16.20
C GLY A 39 16.59 -16.41 16.84
N ARG A 40 17.88 -16.45 16.47
CA ARG A 40 18.91 -15.49 16.93
C ARG A 40 19.18 -14.35 15.95
N ALA A 41 18.56 -14.37 14.77
CA ALA A 41 18.78 -13.37 13.73
C ALA A 41 17.70 -12.28 13.74
N LYS A 42 18.06 -11.09 13.24
CA LYS A 42 17.12 -10.01 12.93
C LYS A 42 16.26 -10.39 11.72
N GLY A 43 14.99 -10.01 11.75
CA GLY A 43 14.07 -10.01 10.63
C GLY A 43 13.06 -8.86 10.76
N TRP A 44 12.07 -8.86 9.89
CA TRP A 44 10.98 -7.89 9.90
C TRP A 44 9.65 -8.61 9.79
N ARG A 45 8.64 -8.06 10.47
CA ARG A 45 7.24 -8.35 10.21
C ARG A 45 6.69 -7.20 9.40
N LEU A 46 6.22 -7.52 8.20
CA LEU A 46 5.55 -6.60 7.29
C LEU A 46 4.07 -6.93 7.28
N ILE A 47 3.24 -5.94 7.59
CA ILE A 47 1.79 -6.01 7.44
C ILE A 47 1.42 -5.14 6.25
N VAL A 48 0.74 -5.73 5.27
CA VAL A 48 0.10 -5.04 4.14
C VAL A 48 -1.40 -5.27 4.27
N ALA A 49 -2.15 -4.20 4.51
CA ALA A 49 -3.61 -4.23 4.60
C ALA A 49 -4.19 -3.67 3.30
N ILE A 50 -4.98 -4.47 2.58
CA ILE A 50 -5.65 -4.09 1.34
C ILE A 50 -7.13 -3.86 1.61
N ALA A 51 -7.73 -2.81 1.05
CA ALA A 51 -9.16 -2.53 1.15
C ALA A 51 -9.99 -3.78 0.80
N ASP A 52 -10.95 -4.16 1.66
CA ASP A 52 -11.78 -5.35 1.44
C ASP A 52 -12.93 -5.07 0.46
N VAL A 53 -12.58 -4.82 -0.80
CA VAL A 53 -13.54 -4.54 -1.88
C VAL A 53 -14.53 -5.70 -2.05
N SER A 54 -14.05 -6.95 -1.87
CA SER A 54 -14.84 -8.18 -2.01
C SER A 54 -15.98 -8.29 -0.99
N HIS A 55 -15.89 -7.57 0.13
CA HIS A 55 -16.97 -7.48 1.10
C HIS A 55 -18.19 -6.72 0.53
N TYR A 56 -17.94 -5.68 -0.28
CA TYR A 56 -18.97 -4.83 -0.85
C TYR A 56 -19.39 -5.23 -2.27
N VAL A 57 -18.44 -5.75 -3.06
CA VAL A 57 -18.68 -6.24 -4.43
C VAL A 57 -18.77 -7.76 -4.39
N ARG A 58 -19.98 -8.30 -4.33
CA ARG A 58 -20.22 -9.75 -4.22
C ARG A 58 -20.38 -10.40 -5.59
N PRO A 59 -19.84 -11.62 -5.82
CA PRO A 59 -20.00 -12.32 -7.07
C PRO A 59 -21.45 -12.45 -7.53
N GLY A 60 -21.69 -12.22 -8.82
CA GLY A 60 -23.01 -12.33 -9.45
C GLY A 60 -23.96 -11.16 -9.17
N THR A 61 -23.51 -10.11 -8.49
CA THR A 61 -24.30 -8.87 -8.32
C THR A 61 -24.17 -7.95 -9.52
N PRO A 62 -25.09 -6.98 -9.72
CA PRO A 62 -24.95 -5.98 -10.78
C PRO A 62 -23.65 -5.17 -10.68
N LEU A 63 -23.16 -4.96 -9.46
CA LEU A 63 -21.91 -4.24 -9.22
C LEU A 63 -20.69 -5.05 -9.68
N ASP A 64 -20.71 -6.37 -9.44
CA ASP A 64 -19.70 -7.30 -9.94
C ASP A 64 -19.71 -7.37 -11.48
N ALA A 65 -20.89 -7.42 -12.10
CA ALA A 65 -21.01 -7.39 -13.55
C ALA A 65 -20.44 -6.10 -14.19
N ASP A 66 -20.74 -4.92 -13.64
CA ASP A 66 -20.17 -3.64 -14.12
C ASP A 66 -18.64 -3.57 -13.88
N ALA A 67 -18.15 -4.10 -12.75
CA ALA A 67 -16.73 -4.16 -12.47
C ALA A 67 -15.99 -5.08 -13.45
N LEU A 68 -16.57 -6.25 -13.78
CA LEU A 68 -16.03 -7.18 -14.77
C LEU A 68 -16.01 -6.59 -16.18
N ASP A 69 -17.06 -5.86 -16.58
CA ASP A 69 -17.12 -5.20 -17.89
C ASP A 69 -16.05 -4.11 -18.04
N ARG A 70 -15.82 -3.32 -16.97
CA ARG A 70 -14.81 -2.25 -16.97
C ARG A 70 -13.38 -2.76 -16.81
N ALA A 71 -13.20 -3.87 -16.09
CA ALA A 71 -11.95 -4.54 -15.73
C ALA A 71 -10.94 -3.72 -14.89
N THR A 72 -10.79 -2.41 -15.13
CA THR A 72 -9.86 -1.53 -14.42
C THR A 72 -10.29 -0.07 -14.46
N SER A 73 -9.74 0.73 -13.55
CA SER A 73 -9.88 2.20 -13.59
C SER A 73 -8.94 2.77 -14.67
N VAL A 74 -9.43 3.73 -15.46
CA VAL A 74 -8.62 4.38 -16.52
C VAL A 74 -8.25 5.80 -16.08
N TYR A 75 -6.95 6.04 -15.92
CA TYR A 75 -6.41 7.32 -15.46
C TYR A 75 -6.03 8.22 -16.65
N PHE A 76 -6.82 9.28 -16.87
CA PHE A 76 -6.49 10.36 -17.81
C PHE A 76 -5.85 11.53 -17.07
N PRO A 77 -5.10 12.41 -17.75
CA PRO A 77 -4.45 13.57 -17.12
C PRO A 77 -5.36 14.49 -16.29
N ARG A 78 -6.68 14.49 -16.53
CA ARG A 78 -7.65 15.39 -15.84
C ARG A 78 -8.81 14.66 -15.18
N ARG A 79 -8.96 13.36 -15.40
CA ARG A 79 -10.09 12.60 -14.87
C ARG A 79 -9.74 11.13 -14.75
N VAL A 80 -10.37 10.47 -13.80
CA VAL A 80 -10.34 9.02 -13.69
C VAL A 80 -11.71 8.51 -14.14
N ILE A 81 -11.71 7.46 -14.96
CA ILE A 81 -12.92 6.67 -15.21
C ILE A 81 -12.83 5.47 -14.27
N PRO A 82 -13.56 5.47 -13.15
CA PRO A 82 -13.34 4.47 -12.11
C PRO A 82 -14.00 3.14 -12.49
N MET A 83 -13.34 2.04 -12.11
CA MET A 83 -13.88 0.69 -12.22
C MET A 83 -15.14 0.52 -11.34
N LEU A 84 -15.13 1.12 -10.15
CA LEU A 84 -16.21 1.04 -9.18
C LEU A 84 -16.85 2.43 -8.99
N PRO A 85 -18.10 2.51 -8.52
CA PRO A 85 -18.72 3.79 -8.18
C PRO A 85 -17.87 4.56 -7.15
N GLU A 86 -17.71 5.88 -7.34
CA GLU A 86 -16.83 6.71 -6.48
C GLU A 86 -17.20 6.66 -4.99
N LYS A 87 -18.49 6.49 -4.66
CA LYS A 87 -18.96 6.32 -3.27
C LYS A 87 -18.35 5.08 -2.61
N LEU A 88 -18.07 4.05 -3.42
CA LEU A 88 -17.47 2.80 -2.97
C LEU A 88 -15.94 2.92 -2.94
N SER A 89 -15.32 3.34 -4.05
CA SER A 89 -13.86 3.42 -4.15
C SER A 89 -13.29 4.45 -3.17
N ASN A 90 -13.74 5.71 -3.22
CA ASN A 90 -13.16 6.82 -2.45
C ASN A 90 -13.73 6.88 -1.02
N GLY A 91 -14.86 6.23 -0.77
CA GLY A 91 -15.60 6.28 0.49
C GLY A 91 -15.42 5.04 1.35
N LEU A 92 -16.20 4.00 1.03
CA LEU A 92 -16.37 2.81 1.87
C LEU A 92 -15.15 1.88 1.84
N CYS A 93 -14.50 1.73 0.69
CA CYS A 93 -13.33 0.87 0.53
C CYS A 93 -12.03 1.58 0.90
N SER A 94 -11.88 2.84 0.45
CA SER A 94 -10.67 3.63 0.72
C SER A 94 -10.33 3.69 2.21
N LEU A 95 -9.08 3.34 2.51
CA LEU A 95 -8.45 3.26 3.83
C LEU A 95 -8.15 4.64 4.42
N ASN A 96 -9.17 5.51 4.40
CA ASN A 96 -9.12 6.88 4.87
C ASN A 96 -8.62 6.98 6.33
N PRO A 97 -7.87 8.04 6.68
CA PRO A 97 -7.37 8.23 8.03
C PRO A 97 -8.50 8.54 9.02
N ASN A 98 -8.29 8.18 10.29
CA ASN A 98 -9.20 8.46 11.40
C ASN A 98 -10.56 7.75 11.35
N VAL A 99 -10.70 6.71 10.52
CA VAL A 99 -11.93 5.94 10.39
C VAL A 99 -11.64 4.44 10.30
N ASP A 100 -12.52 3.65 10.92
CA ASP A 100 -12.41 2.18 10.87
C ASP A 100 -12.74 1.68 9.46
N ARG A 101 -11.90 0.79 8.93
CA ARG A 101 -12.03 0.21 7.59
C ARG A 101 -11.76 -1.28 7.58
N LEU A 102 -12.55 -1.98 6.77
CA LEU A 102 -12.40 -3.41 6.55
C LEU A 102 -11.28 -3.64 5.53
N CYS A 103 -10.37 -4.54 5.86
CA CYS A 103 -9.26 -4.89 5.00
C CYS A 103 -9.02 -6.40 4.97
N MET A 104 -8.37 -6.86 3.89
CA MET A 104 -7.72 -8.15 3.80
C MET A 104 -6.22 -7.94 4.05
N VAL A 105 -5.65 -8.68 4.99
CA VAL A 105 -4.28 -8.45 5.44
C VAL A 105 -3.37 -9.56 4.97
N CYS A 106 -2.21 -9.18 4.44
CA CYS A 106 -1.03 -10.02 4.30
C CYS A 106 -0.05 -9.70 5.43
N ASP A 107 0.15 -10.64 6.35
CA ASP A 107 1.08 -10.50 7.47
C ASP A 107 2.27 -11.45 7.25
N ALA A 108 3.43 -10.89 6.90
CA ALA A 108 4.59 -11.61 6.41
C ALA A 108 5.82 -11.40 7.30
N VAL A 109 6.62 -12.44 7.47
CA VAL A 109 7.89 -12.41 8.20
C VAL A 109 9.04 -12.59 7.21
N ILE A 110 9.99 -11.65 7.21
CA ILE A 110 11.07 -11.55 6.22
C ILE A 110 12.43 -11.57 6.94
N THR A 111 13.39 -12.31 6.42
CA THR A 111 14.73 -12.45 7.01
C THR A 111 15.65 -11.26 6.69
N ALA A 112 16.77 -11.15 7.42
CA ALA A 112 17.93 -10.29 7.11
C ALA A 112 18.44 -10.37 5.65
N LYS A 113 18.10 -11.44 4.92
CA LYS A 113 18.51 -11.66 3.53
C LYS A 113 17.43 -11.30 2.50
N GLY A 114 16.26 -10.84 2.96
CA GLY A 114 15.11 -10.55 2.09
C GLY A 114 14.37 -11.81 1.63
N GLU A 115 14.49 -12.89 2.39
CA GLU A 115 13.78 -14.16 2.13
C GLU A 115 12.48 -14.18 2.94
N LEU A 116 11.38 -14.59 2.32
CA LEU A 116 10.10 -14.79 2.98
C LEU A 116 10.18 -16.04 3.88
N LYS A 117 10.04 -15.86 5.19
CA LYS A 117 10.11 -16.97 6.16
C LYS A 117 8.75 -17.64 6.36
N GLY A 118 7.68 -16.86 6.27
CA GLY A 118 6.29 -17.29 6.41
C GLY A 118 5.35 -16.10 6.29
N TYR A 119 4.09 -16.37 6.05
CA TYR A 119 3.04 -15.36 5.98
C TYR A 119 1.69 -15.98 6.33
N GLN A 120 0.70 -15.13 6.57
CA GLN A 120 -0.70 -15.51 6.71
C GLN A 120 -1.60 -14.43 6.10
N PHE A 121 -2.77 -14.86 5.61
CA PHE A 121 -3.83 -13.98 5.14
C PHE A 121 -5.02 -14.04 6.08
N TYR A 122 -5.59 -12.89 6.43
CA TYR A 122 -6.80 -12.83 7.26
C TYR A 122 -7.61 -11.55 7.03
N PRO A 123 -8.95 -11.61 7.17
CA PRO A 123 -9.78 -10.41 7.19
C PRO A 123 -9.58 -9.65 8.51
N ALA A 124 -9.51 -8.33 8.43
CA ALA A 124 -9.27 -7.46 9.57
C ALA A 124 -10.10 -6.19 9.52
N VAL A 125 -10.10 -5.48 10.66
CA VAL A 125 -10.48 -4.06 10.76
C VAL A 125 -9.24 -3.26 11.15
N MET A 126 -9.00 -2.16 10.45
CA MET A 126 -7.91 -1.24 10.75
C MET A 126 -8.41 0.18 10.94
N HIS A 127 -7.58 1.00 11.59
CA HIS A 127 -7.78 2.44 11.73
C HIS A 127 -6.52 3.13 11.22
N SER A 128 -6.56 3.74 10.02
CA SER A 128 -5.37 4.35 9.44
C SER A 128 -4.89 5.50 10.32
N ALA A 129 -3.67 5.35 10.84
CA ALA A 129 -3.04 6.30 11.76
C ALA A 129 -2.67 7.61 11.04
N ALA A 130 -2.34 7.52 9.76
CA ALA A 130 -2.11 8.68 8.91
C ALA A 130 -2.25 8.33 7.42
N ARG A 131 -2.77 9.29 6.65
CA ARG A 131 -2.51 9.39 5.22
C ARG A 131 -1.24 10.21 5.03
N LEU A 132 -0.25 9.64 4.35
CA LEU A 132 1.01 10.29 4.03
C LEU A 132 1.18 10.37 2.51
N THR A 133 1.96 11.34 2.03
CA THR A 133 2.40 11.36 0.63
C THR A 133 3.81 10.81 0.46
N TYR A 134 4.15 10.36 -0.74
CA TYR A 134 5.51 9.92 -1.06
C TYR A 134 6.57 10.98 -0.73
N ASN A 135 6.27 12.26 -0.96
CA ASN A 135 7.20 13.36 -0.69
C ASN A 135 7.35 13.64 0.82
N GLU A 136 6.27 13.51 1.59
CA GLU A 136 6.32 13.61 3.05
C GLU A 136 7.18 12.48 3.64
N VAL A 137 6.92 11.23 3.24
CA VAL A 137 7.69 10.07 3.71
C VAL A 137 9.15 10.19 3.32
N TRP A 138 9.45 10.60 2.08
CA TRP A 138 10.83 10.82 1.68
C TRP A 138 11.51 11.93 2.49
N SER A 139 10.80 13.01 2.81
CA SER A 139 11.30 14.09 3.65
C SER A 139 11.61 13.61 5.08
N VAL A 140 10.77 12.74 5.64
CA VAL A 140 11.00 12.12 6.95
C VAL A 140 12.21 11.18 6.92
N LEU A 141 12.32 10.32 5.90
CA LEU A 141 13.39 9.32 5.80
C LEU A 141 14.76 9.94 5.48
N SER A 142 14.79 10.98 4.66
CA SER A 142 16.02 11.70 4.30
C SER A 142 16.54 12.60 5.42
N ASN A 143 15.67 13.08 6.30
CA ASN A 143 16.05 13.82 7.50
C ASN A 143 15.14 13.45 8.68
N THR A 144 15.50 12.37 9.38
CA THR A 144 14.77 11.83 10.55
C THR A 144 14.79 12.74 11.78
N LYS A 145 15.56 13.84 11.73
CA LYS A 145 15.56 14.92 12.73
C LYS A 145 15.06 16.24 12.15
N GLY A 146 14.43 16.20 10.97
CA GLY A 146 13.90 17.37 10.28
C GLY A 146 12.49 17.76 10.77
N PRO A 147 11.95 18.90 10.30
CA PRO A 147 10.63 19.37 10.68
C PRO A 147 9.51 18.35 10.42
N GLU A 148 9.53 17.68 9.25
CA GLU A 148 8.52 16.66 8.91
C GLU A 148 8.59 15.44 9.83
N ALA A 149 9.80 15.00 10.20
CA ALA A 149 9.97 13.91 11.15
C ALA A 149 9.42 14.27 12.54
N HIS A 150 9.61 15.51 13.00
CA HIS A 150 9.05 15.98 14.27
C HIS A 150 7.52 16.00 14.27
N LYS A 151 6.88 16.39 13.15
CA LYS A 151 5.40 16.36 13.01
C LYS A 151 4.81 14.94 13.03
N ARG A 152 5.64 13.92 12.82
CA ARG A 152 5.25 12.52 12.70
C ARG A 152 6.06 11.62 13.63
N ALA A 153 6.54 12.16 14.77
CA ALA A 153 7.53 11.52 15.62
C ALA A 153 7.17 10.07 16.02
N GLU A 154 5.88 9.79 16.26
CA GLU A 154 5.37 8.46 16.62
C GLU A 154 5.46 7.45 15.46
N LEU A 155 5.37 7.91 14.21
CA LEU A 155 5.45 7.07 13.02
C LEU A 155 6.88 6.88 12.51
N VAL A 156 7.81 7.77 12.88
CA VAL A 156 9.21 7.72 12.41
C VAL A 156 9.86 6.34 12.60
N PRO A 157 9.74 5.66 13.76
CA PRO A 157 10.34 4.33 13.94
C PRO A 157 9.81 3.29 12.94
N HIS A 158 8.50 3.32 12.65
CA HIS A 158 7.87 2.40 11.71
C HIS A 158 8.24 2.70 10.27
N LEU A 159 8.31 3.98 9.88
CA LEU A 159 8.81 4.40 8.57
C LEU A 159 10.27 4.00 8.36
N GLN A 160 11.10 4.13 9.39
CA GLN A 160 12.49 3.65 9.34
C GLN A 160 12.56 2.13 9.17
N ASN A 161 11.73 1.36 9.87
CA ASN A 161 11.67 -0.10 9.70
C ASN A 161 11.24 -0.50 8.28
N LEU A 162 10.25 0.19 7.70
CA LEU A 162 9.85 0.00 6.30
C LEU A 162 11.03 0.29 5.35
N TYR A 163 11.77 1.38 5.59
CA TYR A 163 12.90 1.75 4.75
C TYR A 163 14.08 0.77 4.86
N GLU A 164 14.39 0.29 6.06
CA GLU A 164 15.38 -0.77 6.25
C GLU A 164 14.97 -2.06 5.53
N LEU A 165 13.70 -2.46 5.64
CA LEU A 165 13.17 -3.63 4.96
C LEU A 165 13.26 -3.46 3.43
N PHE A 166 12.87 -2.29 2.91
CA PHE A 166 13.00 -1.94 1.50
C PHE A 166 14.45 -2.15 1.00
N GLN A 167 15.46 -1.68 1.74
CA GLN A 167 16.86 -1.85 1.34
C GLN A 167 17.27 -3.32 1.27
N VAL A 168 16.77 -4.15 2.19
CA VAL A 168 17.00 -5.60 2.22
C VAL A 168 16.33 -6.28 1.03
N LEU A 169 15.07 -5.96 0.75
CA LEU A 169 14.31 -6.50 -0.38
C LEU A 169 14.93 -6.10 -1.72
N LEU A 170 15.33 -4.84 -1.86
CA LEU A 170 16.01 -4.33 -3.07
C LEU A 170 17.33 -5.07 -3.32
N LYS A 171 18.12 -5.31 -2.27
CA LYS A 171 19.36 -6.09 -2.39
C LYS A 171 19.09 -7.53 -2.82
N ALA A 172 18.08 -8.17 -2.22
CA ALA A 172 17.68 -9.53 -2.58
C ALA A 172 17.18 -9.61 -4.03
N ARG A 173 16.37 -8.64 -4.46
CA ARG A 173 15.87 -8.51 -5.84
C ARG A 173 17.00 -8.38 -6.85
N ARG A 174 17.99 -7.53 -6.59
CA ARG A 174 19.19 -7.38 -7.43
C ARG A 174 19.99 -8.67 -7.52
N ALA A 175 20.15 -9.39 -6.40
CA ALA A 175 20.84 -10.68 -6.39
C ALA A 175 20.15 -11.76 -7.23
N ARG A 176 18.81 -11.69 -7.37
CA ARG A 176 18.03 -12.58 -8.26
C ARG A 176 18.08 -12.18 -9.74
N GLY A 177 18.75 -11.09 -10.10
CA GLY A 177 18.85 -10.63 -11.48
C GLY A 177 17.58 -10.00 -12.04
N ALA A 178 16.70 -9.48 -11.18
CA ALA A 178 15.50 -8.79 -11.64
C ALA A 178 15.89 -7.52 -12.44
N ILE A 179 15.27 -7.37 -13.60
CA ILE A 179 15.46 -6.21 -14.47
C ILE A 179 14.61 -5.05 -13.93
N ASP A 180 15.22 -3.90 -13.71
CA ASP A 180 14.55 -2.66 -13.32
C ASP A 180 14.45 -1.76 -14.56
N PHE A 181 13.22 -1.51 -15.03
CA PHE A 181 12.97 -0.58 -16.13
C PHE A 181 12.66 0.78 -15.54
N ASP A 182 13.64 1.68 -15.54
CA ASP A 182 13.44 3.06 -15.10
C ASP A 182 12.93 3.89 -16.29
N THR A 183 11.62 3.88 -16.51
CA THR A 183 10.98 4.70 -17.54
C THR A 183 10.59 6.04 -16.96
N THR A 184 10.97 7.13 -17.65
CA THR A 184 10.52 8.47 -17.26
C THR A 184 9.04 8.64 -17.56
N GLU A 185 8.20 8.49 -16.54
CA GLU A 185 6.80 8.90 -16.61
C GLU A 185 6.70 10.43 -16.69
N THR A 186 5.72 10.93 -17.44
CA THR A 186 5.43 12.37 -17.52
C THR A 186 4.13 12.71 -16.80
N TYR A 187 4.14 13.85 -16.11
CA TYR A 187 2.98 14.46 -15.48
C TYR A 187 2.58 15.72 -16.26
N ILE A 188 1.30 15.80 -16.63
CA ILE A 188 0.77 16.91 -17.43
C ILE A 188 0.07 17.89 -16.50
N VAL A 189 0.61 19.11 -16.41
CA VAL A 189 0.00 20.22 -15.69
C VAL A 189 -0.92 20.95 -16.66
N CYS A 190 -2.20 21.06 -16.31
CA CYS A 190 -3.18 21.81 -17.07
C CYS A 190 -3.61 23.08 -16.32
N ASN A 191 -3.82 24.17 -17.06
CA ASN A 191 -4.35 25.41 -16.51
C ASN A 191 -5.86 25.33 -16.21
N ALA A 192 -6.44 26.38 -15.64
CA ALA A 192 -7.86 26.44 -15.28
C ALA A 192 -8.82 26.23 -16.47
N GLN A 193 -8.40 26.59 -17.69
CA GLN A 193 -9.16 26.36 -18.93
C GLN A 193 -8.97 24.93 -19.48
N GLY A 194 -8.14 24.11 -18.83
CA GLY A 194 -7.90 22.73 -19.20
C GLY A 194 -6.87 22.51 -20.30
N LYS A 195 -6.13 23.55 -20.70
CA LYS A 195 -5.04 23.44 -21.67
C LYS A 195 -3.76 23.00 -20.96
N ILE A 196 -2.94 22.22 -21.66
CA ILE A 196 -1.62 21.83 -21.17
C ILE A 196 -0.77 23.10 -20.98
N GLU A 197 -0.34 23.31 -19.75
CA GLU A 197 0.57 24.39 -19.36
C GLU A 197 2.01 23.87 -19.37
N GLN A 198 2.24 22.68 -18.78
CA GLN A 198 3.56 22.05 -18.69
C GLN A 198 3.45 20.53 -18.77
N ILE A 199 4.53 19.89 -19.22
CA ILE A 199 4.74 18.45 -19.12
C ILE A 199 6.05 18.26 -18.35
N LEU A 200 5.97 17.69 -17.15
CA LEU A 200 7.09 17.53 -16.23
C LEU A 200 7.43 16.05 -16.07
N PRO A 201 8.70 15.67 -15.92
CA PRO A 201 9.06 14.31 -15.54
C PRO A 201 8.61 14.03 -14.11
N ARG A 202 8.02 12.86 -13.86
CA ARG A 202 7.79 12.37 -12.49
C ARG A 202 9.10 11.91 -11.89
N THR A 203 9.40 12.41 -10.69
CA THR A 203 10.56 11.98 -9.91
C THR A 203 10.17 10.83 -9.00
N ARG A 204 10.67 9.64 -9.30
CA ARG A 204 10.55 8.46 -8.43
C ARG A 204 11.61 8.52 -7.34
N ASN A 205 11.17 8.68 -6.09
CA ASN A 205 12.04 8.65 -4.90
C ASN A 205 11.94 7.30 -4.19
N ASP A 206 12.74 7.07 -3.14
CA ASP A 206 12.73 5.78 -2.45
C ASP A 206 11.43 5.48 -1.67
N ALA A 207 10.60 6.47 -1.36
CA ALA A 207 9.28 6.19 -0.78
C ALA A 207 8.36 5.45 -1.76
N HIS A 208 8.43 5.78 -3.06
CA HIS A 208 7.71 5.05 -4.10
C HIS A 208 8.17 3.59 -4.15
N ARG A 209 9.50 3.41 -4.23
CA ARG A 209 10.14 2.09 -4.35
C ARG A 209 9.89 1.22 -3.11
N LEU A 210 9.82 1.84 -1.94
CA LEU A 210 9.46 1.18 -0.68
C LEU A 210 8.06 0.58 -0.74
N ILE A 211 7.04 1.36 -1.14
CA ILE A 211 5.67 0.85 -1.29
C ILE A 211 5.61 -0.23 -2.36
N GLU A 212 6.27 -0.04 -3.50
CA GLU A 212 6.36 -1.05 -4.55
C GLU A 212 6.92 -2.39 -4.04
N GLU A 213 8.00 -2.38 -3.23
CA GLU A 213 8.55 -3.60 -2.62
C GLU A 213 7.58 -4.25 -1.63
N CYS A 214 6.82 -3.46 -0.86
CA CYS A 214 5.80 -3.98 0.05
C CYS A 214 4.68 -4.68 -0.73
N MET A 215 4.15 -4.05 -1.77
CA MET A 215 3.09 -4.61 -2.62
C MET A 215 3.59 -5.84 -3.39
N LEU A 216 4.82 -5.81 -3.91
CA LEU A 216 5.41 -6.97 -4.59
C LEU A 216 5.59 -8.15 -3.63
N THR A 217 5.96 -7.89 -2.38
CA THR A 217 6.03 -8.94 -1.35
C THR A 217 4.66 -9.54 -1.06
N ALA A 218 3.62 -8.72 -0.88
CA ALA A 218 2.25 -9.19 -0.65
C ALA A 218 1.72 -10.01 -1.85
N ASN A 219 1.96 -9.56 -3.08
CA ASN A 219 1.57 -10.27 -4.29
C ASN A 219 2.28 -11.62 -4.45
N VAL A 220 3.57 -11.70 -4.09
CA VAL A 220 4.31 -12.98 -4.07
C VAL A 220 3.71 -13.92 -3.02
N CYS A 221 3.34 -13.42 -1.84
CA CYS A 221 2.65 -14.23 -0.83
C CYS A 221 1.29 -14.74 -1.34
N ALA A 222 0.52 -13.89 -2.02
CA ALA A 222 -0.79 -14.26 -2.56
C ALA A 222 -0.66 -15.31 -3.68
N ALA A 223 0.34 -15.17 -4.56
CA ALA A 223 0.62 -16.13 -5.61
C ALA A 223 0.99 -17.51 -5.04
N ASP A 224 1.92 -17.55 -4.06
CA ASP A 224 2.32 -18.80 -3.38
C ASP A 224 1.14 -19.42 -2.59
N PHE A 225 0.28 -18.60 -1.97
CA PHE A 225 -0.93 -19.08 -1.28
C PHE A 225 -1.87 -19.77 -2.27
N LEU A 226 -2.22 -19.09 -3.36
CA LEU A 226 -3.11 -19.65 -4.38
C LEU A 226 -2.53 -20.92 -5.00
N GLU A 227 -1.21 -21.00 -5.21
CA GLU A 227 -0.56 -22.21 -5.73
C GLU A 227 -0.66 -23.40 -4.77
N ARG A 228 -0.46 -23.19 -3.47
CA ARG A 228 -0.55 -24.24 -2.44
C ARG A 228 -1.96 -24.75 -2.22
N PHE A 229 -2.96 -23.88 -2.39
CA PHE A 229 -4.37 -24.17 -2.13
C PHE A 229 -5.19 -24.33 -3.41
N LYS A 230 -4.56 -24.62 -4.56
CA LYS A 230 -5.29 -25.03 -5.76
C LYS A 230 -6.12 -26.28 -5.47
N HIS A 231 -7.44 -26.12 -5.50
CA HIS A 231 -8.42 -27.18 -5.73
C HIS A 231 -8.59 -27.38 -7.24
#